data_AF-A0A359MUR0-F1
#
_entry.id   AF-A0A359MUR0-F1
#
_cell.length_a   1.000
_cell.length_b   1.000
_cell.length_c   1.000
_cell.angle_alpha   90.00
_cell.angle_beta   90.00
_cell.angle_gamma   90.00
#
_symmetry.space_group_name_H-M   'P 1'
#
loop_
_entity.id
_entity.type
_entity.pdbx_description
1 polymer ?
#
loop_
_entity_poly.entity_id
_entity_poly.type
_entity_poly.pdbx_seq_one_letter_code
_entity_poly.pdbx_strand_id
1 'polypeptide(L)' 'SGGPVYVSDRIGESVYEEILPLVYHDGRILRMDRCAKPTLDCIFHSPLQDQVLKLTNTVNGTGAMAAFPISETKKVLKT' A
#
# COMPACT_ATOMS: atom_id res chain seq x y z
N SER A 1 -3.90 -1.42 0.91
CA SER A 1 -4.40 -2.38 1.91
C SER A 1 -5.36 -3.42 1.32
N GLY A 2 -6.03 -3.15 0.19
CA GLY A 2 -7.00 -4.08 -0.43
C GLY A 2 -8.47 -3.81 -0.06
N GLY A 3 -8.70 -2.88 0.89
CA GLY A 3 -10.03 -2.38 1.23
C GLY A 3 -10.58 -1.36 0.22
N PRO A 4 -11.83 -0.90 0.44
CA PRO A 4 -12.43 0.19 -0.34
C PRO A 4 -11.65 1.51 -0.19
N VAL A 5 -11.72 2.34 -1.23
CA VAL A 5 -11.18 3.72 -1.23
C VAL A 5 -12.30 4.67 -0.81
N TYR A 6 -12.04 5.50 0.19
CA TYR A 6 -12.96 6.52 0.68
C TYR A 6 -12.39 7.90 0.39
N VAL A 7 -13.25 8.83 -0.04
CA VAL A 7 -12.91 10.24 -0.25
C VAL A 7 -13.76 11.05 0.73
N SER A 8 -13.10 11.88 1.53
CA SER A 8 -13.73 12.66 2.61
C SER A 8 -13.83 14.15 2.32
N ASP A 9 -13.49 14.56 1.09
CA ASP A 9 -13.57 15.96 0.68
C ASP A 9 -15.03 16.45 0.73
N ARG A 10 -15.21 17.76 0.79
CA ARG A 10 -16.55 18.33 0.67
C ARG A 10 -17.08 18.09 -0.74
N ILE A 11 -18.41 18.14 -0.85
CA ILE A 11 -19.10 18.04 -2.14
C ILE A 11 -18.57 19.14 -3.07
N GLY A 12 -18.07 18.73 -4.23
CA GLY A 12 -17.53 19.63 -5.25
C GLY A 12 -16.07 20.07 -5.06
N GLU A 13 -15.39 19.61 -3.99
CA GLU A 13 -13.99 19.98 -3.71
C GLU A 13 -12.97 18.89 -4.10
N SER A 14 -13.41 17.69 -4.49
CA SER A 14 -12.50 16.63 -4.93
C SER A 14 -11.79 16.99 -6.24
N VAL A 15 -10.47 16.76 -6.26
CA VAL A 15 -9.63 16.97 -7.44
C VAL A 15 -9.60 15.68 -8.26
N TYR A 16 -10.17 15.72 -9.46
CA TYR A 16 -10.31 14.55 -10.33
C TYR A 16 -8.95 13.93 -10.70
N GLU A 17 -7.97 14.78 -10.98
CA GLU A 17 -6.63 14.41 -11.42
C GLU A 17 -5.86 13.61 -10.35
N GLU A 18 -6.21 13.79 -9.06
CA GLU A 18 -5.62 13.05 -7.93
C GLU A 18 -6.27 11.67 -7.74
N ILE A 19 -7.52 11.50 -8.17
CA ILE A 19 -8.28 10.25 -8.05
C ILE A 19 -8.02 9.34 -9.26
N LEU A 20 -7.90 9.93 -10.45
CA LEU A 20 -7.76 9.21 -11.72
C LEU A 20 -6.63 8.15 -11.74
N PRO A 21 -5.46 8.36 -11.10
CA PRO A 21 -4.40 7.34 -11.04
C PRO A 21 -4.81 6.03 -10.37
N LEU A 22 -5.91 6.03 -9.59
CA LEU A 22 -6.46 4.83 -8.95
C LEU A 22 -7.45 4.08 -9.86
N VAL A 23 -7.80 4.62 -11.03
CA VAL A 23 -8.85 4.10 -11.91
C VAL A 23 -8.22 3.57 -13.20
N TYR A 24 -8.50 2.31 -13.54
CA TYR A 24 -8.16 1.75 -14.84
C TYR A 24 -9.01 2.37 -15.95
N HIS A 25 -8.50 2.31 -17.18
CA HIS A 25 -9.20 2.77 -18.40
C HIS A 25 -10.63 2.21 -18.58
N ASP A 26 -10.96 1.06 -17.97
CA ASP A 26 -12.28 0.43 -18.02
C ASP A 26 -13.18 0.79 -16.82
N GLY A 27 -12.78 1.78 -16.02
CA GLY A 27 -13.53 2.28 -14.87
C GLY A 27 -13.36 1.45 -13.60
N ARG A 28 -12.62 0.33 -13.63
CA ARG A 28 -12.33 -0.44 -12.41
C ARG A 28 -11.31 0.30 -11.55
N ILE A 29 -11.47 0.22 -10.23
CA ILE A 29 -10.47 0.75 -9.28
C ILE A 29 -9.32 -0.26 -9.13
N LEU A 30 -8.10 0.25 -9.02
CA LEU A 30 -6.91 -0.53 -8.68
C LEU A 30 -7.12 -1.24 -7.33
N ARG A 31 -7.20 -2.58 -7.37
CA ARG A 31 -7.42 -3.41 -6.19
C ARG A 31 -6.47 -4.60 -6.14
N MET A 32 -6.13 -4.99 -4.92
CA MET A 32 -5.34 -6.19 -4.62
C MET A 32 -6.24 -7.43 -4.61
N ASP A 33 -5.73 -8.60 -5.02
CA ASP A 33 -6.46 -9.88 -4.95
C ASP A 33 -6.89 -10.25 -3.52
N ARG A 34 -6.07 -9.87 -2.53
CA ARG A 34 -6.38 -10.02 -1.11
C ARG A 34 -5.93 -8.80 -0.32
N CYS A 35 -6.36 -8.71 0.93
CA CYS A 35 -5.80 -7.72 1.84
C CYS A 35 -4.27 -7.90 1.97
N ALA A 36 -3.57 -6.77 2.00
CA ALA A 36 -2.14 -6.73 2.29
C ALA A 36 -1.90 -7.35 3.68
N LYS A 37 -0.97 -8.30 3.76
CA LYS A 37 -0.58 -8.93 5.03
C LYS A 37 0.87 -8.56 5.36
N PRO A 38 1.20 -8.17 6.59
CA PRO A 38 2.59 -8.04 7.00
C PRO A 38 3.36 -9.34 6.74
N THR A 39 4.64 -9.24 6.41
CA THR A 39 5.51 -10.43 6.45
C THR A 39 5.61 -10.96 7.87
N LEU A 40 5.91 -12.24 8.03
CA LEU A 40 5.93 -12.90 9.33
C LEU A 40 6.82 -12.19 10.35
N ASP A 41 7.95 -11.66 9.90
CA ASP A 41 8.91 -10.92 10.72
C ASP A 41 8.46 -9.49 11.07
N CYS A 42 7.39 -8.98 10.46
CA CYS A 42 6.77 -7.69 10.84
C CYS A 42 5.50 -7.85 11.69
N ILE A 43 4.98 -9.08 11.90
CA ILE A 43 3.70 -9.29 12.63
C ILE A 43 3.87 -9.01 14.13
N PHE A 44 5.00 -9.44 14.71
CA PHE A 44 5.23 -9.39 16.15
C PHE A 44 6.22 -8.31 16.58
N HIS A 45 6.67 -7.49 15.63
CA HIS A 45 7.64 -6.42 15.86
C HIS A 45 7.06 -5.09 15.41
N SER A 46 7.31 -4.04 16.19
CA SER A 46 6.90 -2.70 15.79
C SER A 46 7.74 -2.29 14.58
N PRO A 47 7.13 -1.90 13.45
CA PRO A 47 7.90 -1.50 12.28
C PRO A 47 8.68 -0.18 12.54
N LEU A 48 8.36 0.55 13.62
CA LEU A 48 9.15 1.70 14.08
C LEU A 48 10.52 1.28 14.66
N GLN A 49 10.64 0.05 15.15
CA GLN A 49 11.90 -0.50 15.67
C GLN A 49 12.76 -1.08 14.53
N ASP A 50 12.14 -1.85 13.62
CA ASP A 50 12.82 -2.48 12.49
C ASP A 50 13.01 -1.56 11.28
N GLN A 51 12.40 -0.37 11.31
CA GLN A 51 12.56 0.72 10.35
C GLN A 51 12.02 0.42 8.95
N VAL A 52 11.57 -0.80 8.67
CA VAL A 52 10.98 -1.21 7.39
C VAL A 52 9.71 -2.03 7.62
N LEU A 53 8.57 -1.51 7.14
CA LEU A 53 7.32 -2.26 7.06
C LEU A 53 7.29 -3.05 5.76
N LYS A 54 7.22 -4.39 5.83
CA LYS A 54 7.07 -5.25 4.67
C LYS A 54 5.66 -5.81 4.57
N LEU A 55 5.04 -5.60 3.42
CA LEU A 55 3.68 -6.05 3.11
C LEU A 55 3.70 -7.01 1.94
N THR A 56 2.90 -8.07 2.03
CA THR A 56 2.75 -9.10 0.99
C THR A 56 1.35 -9.12 0.42
N ASN A 57 1.27 -9.44 -0.86
CA ASN A 57 0.03 -9.71 -1.58
C ASN A 57 0.25 -10.79 -2.66
N THR A 58 -0.82 -11.20 -3.31
CA THR A 58 -0.80 -12.01 -4.54
C THR A 58 -1.44 -11.24 -5.68
N VAL A 59 -0.98 -11.47 -6.90
CA VAL A 59 -1.58 -10.99 -8.15
C VAL A 59 -1.57 -12.14 -9.14
N ASN A 60 -2.73 -12.65 -9.53
CA ASN A 60 -2.88 -13.75 -10.49
C ASN A 60 -2.00 -14.97 -10.15
N GLY A 61 -1.94 -15.35 -8.87
CA GLY A 61 -1.11 -16.47 -8.39
C GLY A 61 0.38 -16.16 -8.21
N THR A 62 0.83 -14.95 -8.54
CA THR A 62 2.21 -14.49 -8.31
C THR A 62 2.32 -13.72 -6.99
N GLY A 63 3.35 -14.00 -6.19
CA GLY A 63 3.61 -13.26 -4.96
C GLY A 63 4.19 -11.87 -5.24
N ALA A 64 3.69 -10.86 -4.53
CA ALA A 64 4.20 -9.50 -4.57
C ALA A 64 4.55 -9.02 -3.15
N MET A 65 5.62 -8.23 -3.02
CA MET A 65 6.04 -7.61 -1.76
C MET A 65 6.34 -6.14 -1.97
N ALA A 66 5.90 -5.30 -1.02
CA ALA A 66 6.30 -3.91 -0.92
C ALA A 66 7.03 -3.69 0.42
N ALA A 67 8.13 -2.93 0.38
CA ALA A 67 8.91 -2.57 1.55
C ALA A 67 8.90 -1.05 1.72
N PHE A 68 8.40 -0.60 2.87
CA PHE A 68 8.28 0.81 3.21
C PHE A 68 9.28 1.14 4.31
N PRO A 69 10.34 1.92 4.05
CA PRO A 69 11.16 2.46 5.12
C PRO A 69 10.31 3.46 5.90
N ILE A 70 10.05 3.18 7.17
CA ILE A 70 9.24 4.04 8.04
C ILE A 70 10.04 4.70 9.16
N SER A 71 11.37 4.57 9.14
CA SER A 71 12.24 5.34 10.03
C SER A 71 12.37 6.79 9.60
N GLU A 72 12.42 7.69 10.57
CA GLU A 72 12.78 9.10 10.34
C GLU A 72 14.24 9.23 9.85
N THR A 73 15.09 8.26 10.19
CA THR A 73 16.48 8.20 9.76
C THR A 73 16.59 7.49 8.40
N LYS A 74 17.15 8.16 7.38
CA LYS A 74 17.49 7.52 6.09
C LYS A 74 18.54 6.43 6.31
N LYS A 75 18.13 5.17 6.29
CA LYS A 75 19.04 4.03 6.11
C LYS A 75 19.10 3.64 4.63
N VAL A 76 20.31 3.51 4.10
CA VAL A 76 20.51 2.93 2.76
C VAL A 76 20.21 1.43 2.86
N LEU A 77 19.18 0.98 2.15
CA LEU A 77 18.89 -0.44 1.99
C LEU A 77 19.97 -1.05 1.10
N LYS A 78 20.89 -1.82 1.69
CA LYS A 78 21.84 -2.62 0.91
C LYS A 78 21.11 -3.86 0.41
N THR A 79 21.15 -4.07 -0.90
CA THR A 79 20.60 -5.24 -1.59
C THR A 79 21.60 -6.38 -1.59
#